data_AF-A0A2E3A8U6-F1
#
_entry.id   AF-A0A2E3A8U6-F1
#
_cell.length_a   1.000
_cell.length_b   1.000
_cell.length_c   1.000
_cell.angle_alpha   90.00
_cell.angle_beta   90.00
_cell.angle_gamma   90.00
#
_symmetry.space_group_name_H-M   'P 1'
#
loop_
_entity.id
_entity.type
_entity.pdbx_description
1 polymer ?
#
loop_
_entity_poly.entity_id
_entity_poly.type
_entity_poly.pdbx_seq_one_letter_code
_entity_poly.pdbx_strand_id
1 'polypeptide(L)'
;MSRKLVLVAWILRVVGILAMLAIVAAFMPLSWMASVHEYIGLGKMPDGPIVEYLARSLSALYALLGCWIFYLSGRVSAQLGFVRLFGALFAVFGVVLWWIGLKSGLPIAWVLLEGPPSILLGLWIVYCCRGGESDTSSDD
;
A
#
# COMPACT_ATOMS: atom_id res chain seq x y z
N MET A 1 -3.80 -21.56 13.59
CA MET A 1 -3.97 -20.22 13.00
C MET A 1 -5.17 -20.26 12.07
N SER A 2 -6.18 -19.41 12.26
CA SER A 2 -7.38 -19.38 11.39
C SER A 2 -6.98 -19.15 9.92
N ARG A 3 -7.68 -19.81 8.96
CA ARG A 3 -7.42 -19.66 7.51
C ARG A 3 -7.42 -18.19 7.08
N LYS A 4 -8.25 -17.35 7.72
CA LYS A 4 -8.33 -15.90 7.47
C LYS A 4 -7.01 -15.19 7.82
N LEU A 5 -6.37 -15.55 8.94
CA LEU A 5 -5.12 -14.93 9.37
C LEU A 5 -3.93 -15.34 8.50
N VAL A 6 -3.93 -16.59 8.02
CA VAL A 6 -2.94 -17.07 7.04
C VAL A 6 -3.07 -16.27 5.73
N LEU A 7 -4.29 -16.01 5.27
CA LEU A 7 -4.53 -15.17 4.09
C LEU A 7 -4.05 -13.73 4.30
N VAL A 8 -4.35 -13.12 5.44
CA VAL A 8 -3.84 -11.77 5.79
C VAL A 8 -2.31 -11.75 5.78
N ALA A 9 -1.66 -12.74 6.40
CA ALA A 9 -0.21 -12.85 6.40
C ALA A 9 0.37 -12.92 4.97
N TRP A 10 -0.21 -13.76 4.10
CA TRP A 10 0.24 -13.85 2.71
C TRP A 10 0.03 -12.55 1.93
N ILE A 11 -1.11 -11.89 2.10
CA ILE A 11 -1.38 -10.60 1.45
C ILE A 11 -0.37 -9.55 1.90
N LEU A 12 -0.14 -9.41 3.20
CA LEU A 12 0.88 -8.49 3.73
C LEU A 12 2.26 -8.83 3.18
N ARG A 13 2.59 -10.13 3.04
CA ARG A 13 3.87 -10.56 2.49
C ARG A 13 4.06 -10.12 1.05
N VAL A 14 3.04 -10.33 0.20
CA VAL A 14 3.07 -9.90 -1.21
C VAL A 14 3.12 -8.39 -1.31
N VAL A 15 2.28 -7.66 -0.57
CA VAL A 15 2.28 -6.19 -0.55
C VAL A 15 3.64 -5.64 -0.09
N GLY A 16 4.21 -6.21 0.97
CA GLY A 16 5.53 -5.83 1.48
C GLY A 16 6.62 -6.03 0.42
N ILE A 17 6.66 -7.18 -0.25
CA ILE A 17 7.62 -7.45 -1.32
C ILE A 17 7.45 -6.46 -2.48
N LEU A 18 6.22 -6.26 -2.96
CA LEU A 18 5.96 -5.33 -4.07
C LEU A 18 6.35 -3.89 -3.71
N ALA A 19 6.07 -3.45 -2.48
CA ALA A 19 6.47 -2.13 -1.99
C ALA A 19 8.00 -2.00 -1.87
N MET A 20 8.71 -3.05 -1.47
CA MET A 20 10.18 -3.08 -1.43
C MET A 20 10.80 -2.88 -2.82
N LEU A 21 10.15 -3.35 -3.89
CA LEU A 21 10.64 -3.14 -5.27
C LEU A 21 10.67 -1.65 -5.67
N ALA A 22 9.95 -0.78 -4.96
CA ALA A 22 10.03 0.66 -5.16
C ALA A 22 11.44 1.23 -4.95
N ILE A 23 12.34 0.51 -4.26
CA ILE A 23 13.74 0.91 -4.14
C ILE A 23 14.41 1.07 -5.52
N VAL A 24 14.00 0.28 -6.52
CA VAL A 24 14.49 0.43 -7.90
C VAL A 24 14.09 1.81 -8.45
N ALA A 25 12.87 2.25 -8.18
CA ALA A 25 12.39 3.57 -8.57
C ALA A 25 13.14 4.72 -7.87
N ALA A 26 13.67 4.48 -6.67
CA ALA A 26 14.52 5.44 -5.98
C ALA A 26 15.89 5.63 -6.67
N PHE A 27 16.39 4.70 -7.48
CA PHE A 27 17.70 4.81 -8.13
C PHE A 27 17.67 4.81 -9.67
N MET A 28 16.55 4.43 -10.30
CA MET A 28 16.43 4.40 -11.77
C MET A 28 16.58 5.78 -12.42
N PRO A 29 17.01 5.90 -13.69
CA PRO A 29 17.06 7.19 -14.37
C PRO A 29 15.69 7.91 -14.41
N LEU A 30 15.66 9.22 -14.18
CA LEU A 30 14.42 10.00 -14.23
C LEU A 30 13.76 9.94 -15.62
N SER A 31 14.57 9.76 -16.67
CA SER A 31 14.09 9.58 -18.05
C SER A 31 13.17 8.36 -18.23
N TRP A 32 13.35 7.30 -17.44
CA TRP A 32 12.45 6.14 -17.47
C TRP A 32 11.09 6.51 -16.89
N MET A 33 11.05 7.25 -15.77
CA MET A 33 9.80 7.76 -15.21
C MET A 33 9.11 8.72 -16.17
N ALA A 34 9.86 9.63 -16.79
CA ALA A 34 9.33 10.55 -17.80
C ALA A 34 8.72 9.81 -18.99
N SER A 35 9.41 8.78 -19.49
CA SER A 35 8.91 7.94 -20.59
C SER A 35 7.61 7.24 -20.23
N VAL A 36 7.50 6.71 -19.01
CA VAL A 36 6.26 6.09 -18.52
C VAL A 36 5.15 7.14 -18.38
N HIS A 37 5.44 8.31 -17.80
CA HIS A 37 4.49 9.41 -17.61
C HIS A 37 3.85 9.85 -18.94
N GLU A 38 4.66 9.98 -19.99
CA GLU A 38 4.19 10.27 -21.35
C GLU A 38 3.39 9.11 -21.95
N TYR A 39 3.89 7.87 -21.82
CA TYR A 39 3.24 6.67 -22.34
C TYR A 39 1.84 6.44 -21.77
N ILE A 40 1.62 6.71 -20.48
CA ILE A 40 0.31 6.57 -19.84
C ILE A 40 -0.60 7.79 -20.02
N GLY A 41 -0.17 8.77 -20.84
CA GLY A 41 -0.98 9.92 -21.22
C GLY A 41 -1.07 11.02 -20.16
N LEU A 42 -0.14 11.08 -19.19
CA LEU A 42 -0.06 12.18 -18.22
C LEU A 42 0.67 13.42 -18.78
N GLY A 43 1.15 13.35 -20.02
CA GLY A 43 1.86 14.44 -20.71
C GLY A 43 3.35 14.47 -20.38
N LYS A 44 4.01 15.60 -20.66
CA LYS A 44 5.44 15.76 -20.34
C LYS A 44 5.62 15.84 -18.81
N MET A 45 6.56 15.06 -18.27
CA MET A 45 6.89 15.12 -16.86
C MET A 45 7.36 16.54 -16.48
N PRO A 46 6.82 17.16 -15.42
CA PRO A 46 7.22 18.51 -15.04
C PRO A 46 8.71 18.57 -14.66
N ASP A 47 9.39 19.59 -15.17
CA ASP A 47 10.80 19.83 -14.91
C ASP A 47 10.97 20.56 -13.57
N GLY A 48 11.87 20.09 -12.69
CA GLY A 48 12.23 20.78 -11.46
C GLY A 48 12.77 19.86 -10.36
N PRO A 49 13.66 20.37 -9.47
CA PRO A 49 14.32 19.55 -8.46
C PRO A 49 13.33 18.91 -7.46
N ILE A 50 12.18 19.56 -7.22
CA ILE A 50 11.16 19.03 -6.31
C ILE A 50 10.48 17.77 -6.84
N VAL A 51 10.31 17.64 -8.17
CA VAL A 51 9.63 16.48 -8.78
C VAL A 51 10.49 15.24 -8.63
N GLU A 52 11.77 15.36 -8.95
CA GLU A 52 12.73 14.28 -8.74
C GLU A 52 12.84 13.94 -7.25
N TYR A 53 13.02 14.94 -6.38
CA TYR A 53 13.10 14.70 -4.94
C TYR A 53 11.88 13.93 -4.40
N LEU A 54 10.66 14.34 -4.76
CA LEU A 54 9.43 13.67 -4.32
C LEU A 54 9.32 12.26 -4.88
N ALA A 55 9.60 12.04 -6.18
CA ALA A 55 9.56 10.71 -6.77
C ALA A 55 10.54 9.74 -6.08
N ARG A 56 11.75 10.21 -5.78
CA ARG A 56 12.83 9.45 -5.14
C ARG A 56 12.52 9.14 -3.68
N SER A 57 12.19 10.18 -2.91
CA SER A 57 11.92 10.05 -1.48
C SER A 57 10.65 9.24 -1.21
N LEU A 58 9.61 9.39 -2.03
CA LEU A 58 8.40 8.57 -1.94
C LEU A 58 8.71 7.10 -2.26
N SER A 59 9.51 6.82 -3.28
CA SER A 59 9.95 5.46 -3.62
C SER A 59 10.75 4.82 -2.47
N ALA A 60 11.66 5.57 -1.85
CA ALA A 60 12.41 5.11 -0.68
C ALA A 60 11.49 4.88 0.54
N LEU A 61 10.49 5.74 0.75
CA LEU A 61 9.49 5.57 1.79
C LEU A 61 8.66 4.29 1.57
N TYR A 62 8.22 4.02 0.35
CA TYR A 62 7.51 2.77 0.03
C TYR A 62 8.39 1.54 0.24
N ALA A 63 9.68 1.61 -0.10
CA ALA A 63 10.59 0.51 0.18
C ALA A 63 10.74 0.24 1.69
N LEU A 64 10.90 1.31 2.48
CA LEU A 64 10.95 1.22 3.95
C LEU A 64 9.65 0.65 4.53
N LEU A 65 8.50 1.15 4.09
CA LEU A 65 7.19 0.64 4.49
C LEU A 65 7.02 -0.83 4.08
N GLY A 66 7.51 -1.22 2.90
CA GLY A 66 7.51 -2.60 2.43
C GLY A 66 8.27 -3.54 3.36
N CYS A 67 9.46 -3.15 3.84
CA CYS A 67 10.20 -3.90 4.84
C CYS A 67 9.40 -4.09 6.13
N TRP A 68 8.73 -3.03 6.61
CA TRP A 68 7.88 -3.07 7.80
C TRP A 68 6.67 -3.98 7.62
N ILE A 69 5.96 -3.88 6.49
CA ILE A 69 4.80 -4.71 6.17
C ILE A 69 5.21 -6.19 6.03
N PHE A 70 6.35 -6.45 5.36
CA PHE A 70 6.89 -7.80 5.23
C PHE A 70 7.26 -8.40 6.59
N TYR A 71 7.88 -7.63 7.48
CA TYR A 71 8.16 -8.05 8.85
C TYR A 71 6.85 -8.38 9.61
N LEU A 72 5.85 -7.52 9.51
CA LEU A 72 4.54 -7.72 10.14
C LEU A 72 3.83 -8.98 9.63
N SER A 73 4.04 -9.35 8.36
CA SER A 73 3.46 -10.55 7.75
C SER A 73 3.81 -11.84 8.51
N GLY A 74 4.99 -11.90 9.16
CA GLY A 74 5.41 -13.05 9.95
C GLY A 74 4.83 -13.10 11.37
N ARG A 75 4.21 -12.01 11.83
CA ARG A 75 3.78 -11.84 13.24
C ARG A 75 2.29 -11.54 13.38
N VAL A 76 1.49 -11.81 12.36
CA VAL A 76 0.07 -11.47 12.31
C VAL A 76 -0.71 -12.00 13.51
N SER A 77 -0.53 -13.27 13.89
CA SER A 77 -1.23 -13.86 15.05
C SER A 77 -0.81 -13.26 16.38
N ALA A 78 0.45 -12.85 16.51
CA ALA A 78 0.97 -12.27 17.75
C ALA A 78 0.65 -10.77 17.90
N GLN A 79 0.26 -10.09 16.81
CA GLN A 79 0.09 -8.64 16.78
C GLN A 79 -1.24 -8.23 16.15
N LEU A 80 -2.32 -8.98 16.41
CA LEU A 80 -3.64 -8.77 15.79
C LEU A 80 -4.15 -7.31 15.92
N GLY A 81 -4.00 -6.69 17.09
CA GLY A 81 -4.39 -5.30 17.30
C GLY A 81 -3.64 -4.32 16.39
N PHE A 82 -2.34 -4.55 16.19
CA PHE A 82 -1.51 -3.71 15.31
C PHE A 82 -1.85 -3.94 13.84
N VAL A 83 -2.07 -5.19 13.42
CA VAL A 83 -2.51 -5.51 12.05
C VAL A 83 -3.88 -4.90 11.74
N ARG A 84 -4.79 -4.91 12.72
CA ARG A 84 -6.11 -4.27 12.61
C ARG A 84 -5.99 -2.75 12.48
N LEU A 85 -5.15 -2.12 13.30
CA LEU A 85 -4.87 -0.69 13.18
C LEU A 85 -4.27 -0.36 11.80
N PHE A 86 -3.30 -1.15 11.35
CA PHE A 86 -2.71 -1.02 10.02
C PHE A 86 -3.77 -1.10 8.92
N GLY A 87 -4.67 -2.09 8.96
CA GLY A 87 -5.77 -2.20 8.02
C GLY A 87 -6.72 -0.99 8.02
N ALA A 88 -7.06 -0.46 9.20
CA ALA A 88 -7.89 0.72 9.32
C ALA A 88 -7.21 1.98 8.76
N LEU A 89 -5.93 2.20 9.09
CA LEU A 89 -5.14 3.30 8.54
C LEU A 89 -4.95 3.19 7.04
N PHE A 90 -4.76 1.97 6.53
CA PHE A 90 -4.65 1.71 5.09
C PHE A 90 -5.96 2.01 4.34
N ALA A 91 -7.11 1.71 4.95
CA ALA A 91 -8.40 2.09 4.39
C ALA A 91 -8.58 3.62 4.33
N VAL A 92 -8.22 4.33 5.41
CA VAL A 92 -8.24 5.80 5.44
C VAL A 92 -7.29 6.37 4.38
N PHE A 93 -6.09 5.82 4.26
CA PHE A 93 -5.14 6.21 3.22
C PHE A 93 -5.71 6.04 1.81
N GLY A 94 -6.41 4.93 1.54
CA GLY A 94 -7.11 4.72 0.27
C GLY A 94 -8.19 5.77 -0.02
N VAL A 95 -8.95 6.21 0.98
CA VAL A 95 -9.92 7.32 0.85
C VAL A 95 -9.20 8.62 0.49
N VAL A 96 -8.08 8.91 1.17
CA VAL A 96 -7.28 10.11 0.91
C VAL A 96 -6.69 10.10 -0.50
N LEU A 97 -6.11 8.97 -0.95
CA LEU A 97 -5.61 8.83 -2.32
C LEU A 97 -6.71 8.99 -3.36
N TRP A 98 -7.88 8.42 -3.12
CA TRP A 98 -9.03 8.60 -4.00
C TRP A 98 -9.38 10.08 -4.13
N TRP A 99 -9.51 10.79 -3.02
CA TRP A 99 -9.81 12.22 -3.00
C TRP A 99 -8.74 13.06 -3.73
N ILE A 100 -7.46 12.81 -3.46
CA ILE A 100 -6.34 13.50 -4.12
C ILE A 100 -6.37 13.25 -5.62
N GLY A 101 -6.53 11.99 -6.05
CA GLY A 101 -6.55 11.64 -7.46
C GLY A 101 -7.66 12.35 -8.24
N LEU A 102 -8.85 12.46 -7.65
CA LEU A 102 -9.95 13.24 -8.22
C LEU A 102 -9.63 14.74 -8.32
N LYS A 103 -8.95 15.30 -7.31
CA LYS A 103 -8.58 16.73 -7.29
C LYS A 103 -7.42 17.06 -8.22
N SER A 104 -6.48 16.15 -8.42
CA SER A 104 -5.29 16.32 -9.26
C SER A 104 -5.58 16.17 -10.76
N GLY A 105 -6.81 15.81 -11.15
CA GLY A 105 -7.18 15.65 -12.55
C GLY A 105 -6.55 14.41 -13.21
N LEU A 106 -6.16 13.40 -12.40
CA LEU A 106 -5.63 12.15 -12.93
C LEU A 106 -6.72 11.38 -13.72
N PRO A 107 -6.34 10.53 -14.68
CA PRO A 107 -7.29 9.68 -15.40
C PRO A 107 -8.14 8.84 -14.44
N ILE A 108 -9.44 8.71 -14.72
CA ILE A 108 -10.38 7.99 -13.84
C ILE A 108 -9.93 6.55 -13.56
N ALA A 109 -9.34 5.88 -14.57
CA ALA A 109 -8.82 4.53 -14.44
C ALA A 109 -7.71 4.43 -13.38
N TRP A 110 -6.86 5.45 -13.29
CA TRP A 110 -5.78 5.54 -12.30
C TRP A 110 -6.39 5.68 -10.90
N VAL A 111 -7.33 6.62 -10.75
CA VAL A 111 -8.01 6.90 -9.47
C VAL A 111 -8.76 5.67 -8.93
N LEU A 112 -9.44 4.94 -9.82
CA LEU A 112 -10.17 3.71 -9.48
C LEU A 112 -9.25 2.53 -9.16
N LEU A 113 -8.03 2.51 -9.70
CA LEU A 113 -7.06 1.46 -9.44
C LEU A 113 -6.38 1.61 -8.08
N GLU A 114 -6.23 2.83 -7.58
CA GLU A 114 -5.54 3.05 -6.30
C GLU A 114 -6.48 3.07 -5.10
N GLY A 115 -7.45 3.97 -5.10
CA GLY A 115 -8.25 4.28 -3.92
C GLY A 115 -9.14 3.11 -3.50
N PRO A 116 -10.12 2.71 -4.33
CA PRO A 116 -11.08 1.66 -3.98
C PRO A 116 -10.42 0.33 -3.56
N PRO A 117 -9.42 -0.22 -4.28
CA PRO A 117 -8.77 -1.45 -3.84
C PRO A 117 -8.06 -1.32 -2.49
N SER A 118 -7.44 -0.16 -2.22
CA SER A 118 -6.79 0.10 -0.92
C SER A 118 -7.81 0.17 0.23
N ILE A 119 -8.96 0.81 -0.01
CA ILE A 119 -10.08 0.87 0.96
C ILE A 119 -10.60 -0.52 1.26
N LEU A 120 -10.94 -1.28 0.21
CA LEU A 120 -11.51 -2.62 0.33
C LEU A 120 -10.53 -3.57 1.03
N LEU A 121 -9.24 -3.51 0.69
CA LEU A 121 -8.22 -4.33 1.34
C LEU A 121 -8.07 -3.98 2.83
N GLY A 122 -8.02 -2.69 3.18
CA GLY A 122 -7.92 -2.26 4.57
C GLY A 122 -9.11 -2.72 5.42
N LEU A 123 -10.34 -2.54 4.91
CA LEU A 123 -11.56 -3.00 5.57
C LEU A 123 -11.60 -4.52 5.71
N TRP A 124 -11.15 -5.25 4.69
CA TRP A 124 -11.07 -6.71 4.71
C TRP A 124 -10.11 -7.24 5.78
N ILE A 125 -8.93 -6.59 5.94
CA ILE A 125 -7.97 -6.92 7.00
C ILE A 125 -8.61 -6.72 8.38
N VAL A 126 -9.27 -5.58 8.60
CA VAL A 126 -9.98 -5.30 9.86
C VAL A 126 -11.03 -6.36 10.17
N TYR A 127 -11.83 -6.75 9.17
CA TYR A 127 -12.83 -7.80 9.31
C TYR A 127 -12.20 -9.15 9.69
N CYS A 128 -11.11 -9.55 9.03
CA CYS A 128 -10.43 -10.81 9.31
C CYS A 128 -9.80 -10.86 10.71
N CYS A 129 -9.27 -9.74 11.20
CA CYS A 129 -8.68 -9.65 12.54
C CYS A 129 -9.73 -9.71 13.65
N ARG A 130 -10.95 -9.18 13.45
CA ARG A 130 -12.04 -9.23 14.43
C ARG A 130 -12.52 -10.66 14.74
N GLY A 131 -12.54 -11.54 13.73
CA GLY A 131 -12.93 -12.94 13.92
C GLY A 131 -11.85 -13.79 14.59
N GLY A 132 -10.58 -13.33 14.58
CA GLY A 132 -9.49 -14.02 15.26
C GLY A 132 -9.55 -13.86 16.78
N GLU A 133 -9.98 -12.69 17.28
CA GLU A 133 -10.11 -12.43 18.73
C GLU A 133 -11.18 -13.34 19.37
N SER A 134 -12.29 -13.61 18.68
CA SER A 134 -13.39 -14.47 19.18
C SER A 134 -13.05 -15.96 19.25
N ASP A 135 -12.23 -16.46 18.31
CA ASP A 135 -11.82 -17.87 18.28
C ASP A 135 -10.84 -18.17 19.43
N THR A 136 -9.96 -17.23 19.80
CA THR A 136 -9.06 -17.40 20.96
C THR A 136 -9.79 -17.37 22.31
N SER A 137 -10.92 -16.66 22.42
CA SER A 137 -11.67 -16.56 23.68
C SER A 137 -12.65 -17.71 23.94
N SER A 138 -12.75 -18.67 23.02
CA SER A 138 -13.64 -19.84 23.13
C SER A 138 -12.89 -21.15 23.39
N ASP A 139 -11.54 -21.10 23.42
CA ASP A 139 -10.65 -22.22 23.77
C ASP A 139 -10.11 -22.13 25.22
N ASP A 140 -10.55 -21.13 26.01
CA ASP A 140 -10.29 -20.98 27.46
C ASP A 140 -11.55 -21.32 28.28
#